data_AF-A0A2E4NDE1-F1
#
_entry.id   AF-A0A2E4NDE1-F1
#
_cell.length_a   1.000
_cell.length_b   1.000
_cell.length_c   1.000
_cell.angle_alpha   90.00
_cell.angle_beta   90.00
_cell.angle_gamma   90.00
#
_symmetry.space_group_name_H-M   'P 1'
#
loop_
_entity.id
_entity.type
_entity.pdbx_description
1 polymer ?
#
loop_
_entity_poly.entity_id
_entity_poly.type
_entity_poly.pdbx_seq_one_letter_code
_entity_poly.pdbx_strand_id
1 'polypeptide(L)'
;MSWHLTLKILFIIALVHSNISKAGPFEQTVGETYVGDERNHVPHGKGVMTWSDGRRYKGEWKNGEHDGNGTYRWPGGETYEGQWRNGKWNGHGIYTKADGTTMSGIWKNGNMWNIEAVYPDGTKGYWKNGFAQ
;
A
#
# COMPACT_ATOMS: atom_id res chain seq x y z
N MET A 1 21.42 -41.83 38.04
CA MET A 1 20.02 -41.76 37.56
C MET A 1 19.87 -40.48 36.73
N SER A 2 19.59 -40.68 35.45
CA SER A 2 19.19 -39.75 34.38
C SER A 2 19.86 -38.37 34.23
N TRP A 3 20.71 -38.29 33.20
CA TRP A 3 21.13 -37.07 32.48
C TRP A 3 20.27 -36.91 31.23
N HIS A 4 19.87 -35.69 30.83
CA HIS A 4 19.64 -35.20 29.45
C HIS A 4 19.44 -33.65 29.55
N LEU A 5 20.25 -32.72 28.98
CA LEU A 5 20.57 -32.39 27.56
C LEU A 5 19.26 -32.19 26.74
N THR A 6 18.95 -31.12 25.99
CA THR A 6 19.76 -30.26 25.09
C THR A 6 19.00 -28.97 24.70
N LEU A 7 19.79 -27.93 24.41
CA LEU A 7 19.47 -26.73 23.62
C LEU A 7 19.22 -27.08 22.12
N LYS A 8 18.40 -26.26 21.42
CA LYS A 8 18.26 -26.02 19.95
C LYS A 8 16.98 -26.53 19.26
N ILE A 9 16.21 -25.59 18.71
CA ILE A 9 15.40 -25.75 17.47
C ILE A 9 15.56 -24.41 16.70
N LEU A 10 16.64 -24.21 15.94
CA LEU A 10 16.83 -24.43 14.48
C LEU A 10 15.81 -23.74 13.55
N PHE A 11 16.35 -22.80 12.76
CA PHE A 11 15.82 -22.25 11.52
C PHE A 11 15.48 -23.35 10.51
N ILE A 12 14.38 -23.20 9.77
CA ILE A 12 14.15 -23.91 8.51
C ILE A 12 13.93 -22.86 7.41
N ILE A 13 14.85 -22.82 6.46
CA ILE A 13 14.65 -22.20 5.14
C ILE A 13 14.02 -23.27 4.25
N ALA A 14 12.94 -22.94 3.55
CA ALA A 14 12.49 -23.68 2.38
C ALA A 14 11.88 -22.70 1.35
N LEU A 15 12.60 -22.52 0.24
CA LEU A 15 12.06 -21.98 -1.01
C LEU A 15 11.18 -23.04 -1.66
N VAL A 16 9.88 -22.75 -1.83
CA VAL A 16 9.04 -23.38 -2.87
C VAL A 16 8.14 -22.29 -3.44
N HIS A 17 8.18 -22.15 -4.77
CA HIS A 17 7.25 -21.29 -5.51
C HIS A 17 5.84 -21.85 -5.38
N SER A 18 4.94 -21.14 -4.69
CA SER A 18 3.50 -21.41 -4.76
C SER A 18 2.71 -20.14 -4.50
N ASN A 19 1.87 -19.78 -5.47
CA ASN A 19 0.81 -18.78 -5.36
C ASN A 19 -0.09 -19.08 -4.15
N ILE A 20 0.20 -18.46 -3.01
CA ILE A 20 -0.72 -18.42 -1.88
C ILE A 20 -1.34 -17.03 -1.90
N SER A 21 -2.57 -16.95 -2.37
CA SER A 21 -3.51 -15.88 -2.05
C SER A 21 -3.68 -15.85 -0.53
N LYS A 22 -2.84 -15.07 0.17
CA LYS A 22 -2.89 -14.94 1.63
C LYS A 22 -4.09 -14.08 2.04
N ALA A 23 -5.23 -14.73 2.26
CA ALA A 23 -6.21 -14.26 3.23
C ALA A 23 -6.00 -15.04 4.54
N GLY A 24 -4.86 -14.79 5.18
CA GLY A 24 -4.58 -15.24 6.56
C GLY A 24 -4.74 -14.06 7.53
N PRO A 25 -4.77 -14.31 8.85
CA PRO A 25 -4.79 -13.23 9.83
C PRO A 25 -3.62 -12.26 9.61
N PHE A 26 -3.86 -10.97 9.83
CA PHE A 26 -2.83 -9.94 9.64
C PHE A 26 -1.75 -10.09 10.72
N GLU A 27 -0.60 -10.66 10.34
CA GLU A 27 0.55 -10.74 11.25
C GLU A 27 1.46 -9.54 11.03
N GLN A 28 1.58 -8.69 12.07
CA GLN A 28 2.56 -7.60 12.08
C GLN A 28 3.97 -8.19 12.05
N THR A 29 4.77 -7.81 11.05
CA THR A 29 6.18 -8.19 11.03
C THR A 29 7.01 -7.22 11.88
N VAL A 30 8.20 -7.65 12.32
CA VAL A 30 9.08 -6.83 13.16
C VAL A 30 9.43 -5.54 12.42
N GLY A 31 9.01 -4.39 12.96
CA GLY A 31 9.24 -3.07 12.38
C GLY A 31 8.09 -2.53 11.54
N GLU A 32 7.03 -3.32 11.30
CA GLU A 32 5.77 -2.83 10.75
C GLU A 32 4.79 -2.58 11.90
N THR A 33 4.01 -1.51 11.80
CA THR A 33 3.01 -1.17 12.81
C THR A 33 1.69 -0.82 12.15
N TYR A 34 0.61 -1.44 12.62
CA TYR A 34 -0.75 -1.04 12.32
C TYR A 34 -1.42 -0.44 13.56
N VAL A 35 -2.06 0.71 13.39
CA VAL A 35 -2.89 1.33 14.43
C VAL A 35 -4.21 1.76 13.77
N GLY A 36 -5.31 1.12 14.15
CA GLY A 36 -6.61 1.41 13.57
C GLY A 36 -7.68 0.42 14.00
N ASP A 37 -8.83 0.55 13.34
CA ASP A 37 -9.97 -0.33 13.50
C ASP A 37 -9.67 -1.73 12.91
N GLU A 38 -10.08 -2.79 13.61
CA GLU A 38 -9.90 -4.17 13.18
C GLU A 38 -11.20 -4.96 13.27
N ARG A 39 -11.34 -5.96 12.41
CA ARG A 39 -12.41 -6.97 12.46
C ARG A 39 -11.81 -8.35 12.28
N ASN A 40 -11.99 -9.23 13.26
CA ASN A 40 -11.44 -10.59 13.24
C ASN A 40 -9.91 -10.63 13.00
N HIS A 41 -9.15 -9.76 13.68
CA HIS A 41 -7.69 -9.62 13.51
C HIS A 41 -7.24 -9.23 12.09
N VAL A 42 -8.09 -8.49 11.38
CA VAL A 42 -7.82 -7.99 10.03
C VAL A 42 -8.16 -6.49 10.00
N PRO A 43 -7.28 -5.62 9.45
CA PRO A 43 -7.54 -4.20 9.27
C PRO A 43 -8.89 -3.93 8.59
N HIS A 44 -9.73 -3.08 9.21
CA HIS A 44 -11.07 -2.78 8.72
C HIS A 44 -11.57 -1.48 9.33
N GLY A 45 -12.04 -0.51 8.52
CA GLY A 45 -12.39 0.83 9.02
C GLY A 45 -11.23 1.80 8.85
N LYS A 46 -10.99 2.72 9.78
CA LYS A 46 -9.91 3.70 9.64
C LYS A 46 -8.63 3.20 10.30
N GLY A 47 -7.50 3.39 9.65
CA GLY A 47 -6.23 2.98 10.24
C GLY A 47 -5.00 3.56 9.56
N VAL A 48 -3.87 3.39 10.24
CA VAL A 48 -2.55 3.79 9.78
C VAL A 48 -1.64 2.56 9.78
N MET A 49 -1.08 2.26 8.62
CA MET A 49 -0.01 1.27 8.46
C MET A 49 1.30 2.00 8.21
N THR A 50 2.33 1.62 8.96
CA THR A 50 3.71 2.05 8.74
C THR A 50 4.54 0.81 8.48
N TRP A 51 5.22 0.78 7.33
CA TRP A 51 6.10 -0.31 6.96
C TRP A 51 7.53 -0.05 7.46
N SER A 52 8.31 -1.12 7.64
CA SER A 52 9.70 -1.04 8.10
C SER A 52 10.62 -0.28 7.15
N ASP A 53 10.28 -0.24 5.86
CA ASP A 53 10.96 0.55 4.83
C ASP A 53 10.59 2.05 4.84
N GLY A 54 9.72 2.49 5.76
CA GLY A 54 9.30 3.88 5.92
C GLY A 54 8.10 4.28 5.07
N ARG A 55 7.54 3.38 4.25
CA ARG A 55 6.24 3.63 3.60
C ARG A 55 5.17 3.82 4.66
N ARG A 56 4.15 4.61 4.34
CA ARG A 56 3.03 4.86 5.26
C ARG A 56 1.72 5.03 4.52
N TYR A 57 0.68 4.36 5.00
CA TYR A 57 -0.69 4.52 4.53
C TYR A 57 -1.56 4.98 5.69
N LYS A 58 -2.38 5.99 5.44
CA LYS A 58 -3.43 6.45 6.35
C LYS A 58 -4.72 6.52 5.57
N GLY A 59 -5.71 5.73 5.94
CA GLY A 59 -6.97 5.72 5.20
C GLY A 59 -7.94 4.68 5.69
N GLU A 60 -8.90 4.40 4.83
CA GLU A 60 -9.92 3.39 5.02
C GLU A 60 -9.39 1.99 4.60
N TRP A 61 -9.85 0.98 5.31
CA TRP A 61 -9.43 -0.41 5.18
C TRP A 61 -10.65 -1.31 5.07
N LYS A 62 -10.55 -2.34 4.23
CA LYS A 62 -11.58 -3.37 4.11
C LYS A 62 -10.92 -4.71 3.86
N ASN A 63 -11.12 -5.63 4.80
CA ASN A 63 -10.60 -6.99 4.71
C ASN A 63 -9.07 -7.04 4.52
N GLY A 64 -8.35 -6.14 5.19
CA GLY A 64 -6.88 -6.09 5.13
C GLY A 64 -6.32 -5.32 3.92
N GLU A 65 -7.18 -4.83 3.03
CA GLU A 65 -6.79 -4.05 1.86
C GLU A 65 -7.17 -2.57 2.03
N HIS A 66 -6.39 -1.68 1.40
CA HIS A 66 -6.77 -0.27 1.29
C HIS A 66 -8.06 -0.17 0.46
N ASP A 67 -9.04 0.56 0.98
CA ASP A 67 -10.35 0.76 0.35
C ASP A 67 -10.84 2.17 0.69
N GLY A 68 -11.80 2.75 -0.03
CA GLY A 68 -12.31 4.10 0.29
C GLY A 68 -11.26 5.20 0.07
N ASN A 69 -11.17 6.21 0.94
CA ASN A 69 -10.20 7.29 0.80
C ASN A 69 -8.94 7.04 1.64
N GLY A 70 -7.78 7.39 1.10
CA GLY A 70 -6.54 7.30 1.85
C GLY A 70 -5.35 8.01 1.21
N THR A 71 -4.36 8.27 2.04
CA THR A 71 -3.07 8.86 1.68
C THR A 71 -1.98 7.81 1.84
N TYR A 72 -1.25 7.53 0.77
CA TYR A 72 -0.03 6.73 0.78
C TYR A 72 1.18 7.64 0.59
N ARG A 73 2.22 7.44 1.39
CA ARG A 73 3.47 8.18 1.30
C ARG A 73 4.63 7.20 1.18
N TRP A 74 5.48 7.43 0.18
CA TRP A 74 6.74 6.72 0.03
C TRP A 74 7.86 7.46 0.76
N PRO A 75 8.93 6.74 1.18
CA PRO A 75 10.10 7.35 1.81
C PRO A 75 10.79 8.41 0.94
N GLY A 76 10.70 8.29 -0.38
CA GLY A 76 11.28 9.22 -1.36
C GLY A 76 10.55 10.57 -1.46
N GLY A 77 9.47 10.76 -0.71
CA GLY A 77 8.68 11.99 -0.70
C GLY A 77 7.49 11.96 -1.66
N GLU A 78 7.35 10.92 -2.48
CA GLU A 78 6.16 10.71 -3.29
C GLU A 78 4.93 10.53 -2.40
N THR A 79 3.78 10.99 -2.90
CA THR A 79 2.49 10.84 -2.21
C THR A 79 1.38 10.50 -3.18
N TYR A 80 0.43 9.69 -2.74
CA TYR A 80 -0.85 9.48 -3.41
C TYR A 80 -1.94 9.78 -2.41
N GLU A 81 -2.85 10.68 -2.77
CA GLU A 81 -4.05 10.98 -2.02
C GLU A 81 -5.26 10.76 -2.91
N GLY A 82 -6.16 9.86 -2.53
CA GLY A 82 -7.32 9.58 -3.36
C GLY A 82 -8.07 8.33 -2.96
N GLN A 83 -8.86 7.85 -3.92
CA GLN A 83 -9.73 6.72 -3.78
C GLN A 83 -9.00 5.40 -4.06
N TRP A 84 -9.28 4.42 -3.21
CA TRP A 84 -8.74 3.07 -3.22
C TRP A 84 -9.88 2.07 -3.36
N ARG A 85 -9.59 0.99 -4.07
CA ARG A 85 -10.47 -0.18 -4.12
C ARG A 85 -9.62 -1.42 -4.24
N ASN A 86 -9.80 -2.34 -3.30
CA ASN A 86 -9.05 -3.60 -3.25
C ASN A 86 -7.52 -3.38 -3.39
N GLY A 87 -6.95 -2.47 -2.59
CA GLY A 87 -5.52 -2.18 -2.57
C GLY A 87 -4.99 -1.37 -3.77
N LYS A 88 -5.84 -0.98 -4.72
CA LYS A 88 -5.43 -0.23 -5.93
C LYS A 88 -6.03 1.16 -5.96
N TRP A 89 -5.30 2.12 -6.54
CA TRP A 89 -5.83 3.44 -6.85
C TRP A 89 -6.98 3.30 -7.84
N ASN A 90 -8.16 3.76 -7.44
CA ASN A 90 -9.38 3.56 -8.21
C ASN A 90 -10.38 4.66 -7.91
N GLY A 91 -10.69 5.50 -8.91
CA GLY A 91 -11.48 6.71 -8.74
C GLY A 91 -10.60 7.96 -8.80
N HIS A 92 -11.06 9.05 -8.17
CA HIS A 92 -10.35 10.31 -8.12
C HIS A 92 -9.13 10.22 -7.21
N GLY A 93 -8.00 10.79 -7.64
CA GLY A 93 -6.82 10.93 -6.80
C GLY A 93 -5.74 11.80 -7.41
N ILE A 94 -4.81 12.21 -6.56
CA ILE A 94 -3.64 13.04 -6.88
C ILE A 94 -2.40 12.24 -6.50
N TYR A 95 -1.54 11.99 -7.48
CA TYR A 95 -0.20 11.47 -7.26
C TYR A 95 0.82 12.60 -7.40
N THR A 96 1.64 12.81 -6.39
CA THR A 96 2.75 13.78 -6.39
C THR A 96 4.06 13.01 -6.40
N LYS A 97 4.88 13.24 -7.42
CA LYS A 97 6.23 12.69 -7.51
C LYS A 97 7.22 13.49 -6.67
N ALA A 98 8.37 12.91 -6.37
CA ALA A 98 9.43 13.56 -5.61
C ALA A 98 9.98 14.82 -6.30
N ASP A 99 9.92 14.88 -7.63
CA ASP A 99 10.33 16.06 -8.42
C ASP A 99 9.31 17.22 -8.39
N GLY A 100 8.15 17.04 -7.74
CA GLY A 100 7.07 18.02 -7.69
C GLY A 100 6.03 17.90 -8.80
N THR A 101 6.20 16.98 -9.77
CA THR A 101 5.17 16.68 -10.76
C THR A 101 3.92 16.18 -10.06
N THR A 102 2.77 16.80 -10.36
CA THR A 102 1.47 16.36 -9.85
C THR A 102 0.66 15.71 -10.96
N MET A 103 -0.10 14.67 -10.64
CA MET A 103 -0.93 13.92 -11.57
C MET A 103 -2.30 13.73 -10.94
N SER A 104 -3.28 14.51 -11.39
CA SER A 104 -4.62 14.59 -10.81
C SER A 104 -5.68 14.08 -11.77
N GLY A 105 -6.61 13.26 -11.28
CA GLY A 105 -7.78 12.86 -12.04
C GLY A 105 -8.24 11.44 -11.72
N ILE A 106 -8.74 10.73 -12.74
CA ILE A 106 -9.30 9.38 -12.60
C ILE A 106 -8.22 8.33 -12.79
N TRP A 107 -8.13 7.44 -11.81
CA TRP A 107 -7.33 6.22 -11.81
C TRP A 107 -8.26 5.00 -11.97
N LYS A 108 -7.84 3.99 -12.74
CA LYS A 108 -8.54 2.70 -12.85
C LYS A 108 -7.57 1.55 -12.61
N ASN A 109 -7.78 0.85 -11.49
CA ASN A 109 -7.00 -0.33 -11.11
C ASN A 109 -5.48 -0.05 -11.10
N GLY A 110 -5.08 1.12 -10.60
CA GLY A 110 -3.68 1.57 -10.57
C GLY A 110 -3.17 2.25 -11.85
N ASN A 111 -3.97 2.30 -12.92
CA ASN A 111 -3.57 2.93 -14.17
C ASN A 111 -4.17 4.34 -14.31
N MET A 112 -3.44 5.24 -14.95
CA MET A 112 -3.97 6.54 -15.38
C MET A 112 -5.14 6.31 -16.33
N TRP A 113 -6.26 7.00 -16.13
CA TRP A 113 -7.41 6.92 -17.04
C TRP A 113 -7.71 8.29 -17.65
N ASN A 114 -8.09 9.25 -16.81
CA ASN A 114 -8.33 10.63 -17.21
C ASN A 114 -7.52 11.53 -16.27
N ILE A 115 -6.27 11.80 -16.62
CA ILE A 115 -5.29 12.50 -15.75
C ILE A 115 -4.85 13.80 -16.42
N GLU A 116 -4.75 14.86 -15.63
CA GLU A 116 -3.96 16.05 -15.92
C GLU A 116 -2.69 15.99 -15.07
N ALA A 117 -1.53 16.02 -15.73
CA ALA A 117 -0.25 16.22 -15.06
C ALA A 117 0.19 17.67 -15.16
N VAL A 118 0.70 18.22 -14.06
CA VAL A 118 1.39 19.51 -14.02
C VAL A 118 2.84 19.26 -13.63
N TYR A 119 3.76 19.61 -14.52
CA TYR A 119 5.20 19.46 -14.33
C TYR A 119 5.79 20.65 -13.55
N PRO A 120 7.01 20.53 -13.01
CA PRO A 120 7.64 21.60 -12.22
C PRO A 120 7.83 22.93 -12.99
N ASP A 121 7.95 22.86 -14.31
CA ASP A 121 8.03 24.04 -15.18
C ASP A 121 6.66 24.67 -15.51
N GLY A 122 5.57 24.11 -14.96
CA GLY A 122 4.20 24.55 -15.18
C GLY A 122 3.56 24.02 -16.47
N THR A 123 4.29 23.27 -17.30
CA THR A 123 3.72 22.62 -18.48
C THR A 123 2.76 21.51 -18.06
N LYS A 124 1.87 21.12 -18.97
CA LYS A 124 0.81 20.15 -18.70
C LYS A 124 0.85 18.97 -19.67
N GLY A 125 0.62 17.78 -19.12
CA GLY A 125 0.37 16.56 -19.88
C GLY A 125 -1.04 16.05 -19.62
N TYR A 126 -1.64 15.35 -20.57
CA TYR A 126 -2.99 14.82 -20.42
C TYR A 126 -3.05 13.36 -20.82
N TRP A 127 -3.80 12.59 -20.04
CA TRP A 127 -4.21 11.23 -20.38
C TRP A 127 -5.72 11.20 -20.51
N LYS A 128 -6.23 10.60 -21.59
CA LYS A 128 -7.65 10.35 -21.79
C LYS A 128 -7.86 8.88 -22.14
N ASN A 129 -8.81 8.25 -21.46
CA ASN A 129 -9.11 6.82 -21.63
C ASN A 129 -7.87 5.91 -21.54
N GLY A 130 -6.88 6.30 -20.73
CA GLY A 130 -5.63 5.55 -20.51
C GLY A 130 -4.51 5.84 -21.49
N PHE A 131 -4.69 6.74 -22.46
CA PHE A 131 -3.68 7.09 -23.45
C PHE A 131 -3.20 8.53 -23.27
N ALA A 132 -1.90 8.75 -23.43
CA ALA A 132 -1.32 10.09 -23.48
C ALA A 132 -1.79 10.81 -24.75
N GLN A 133 -2.00 12.12 -24.64
CA GLN A 133 -2.51 12.99 -25.71
C GLN A 133 -1.42 13.88 -26.32
#